data_AF-A0A2Z3H6H0-F1
#
_entry.id   AF-A0A2Z3H6H0-F1
#
_cell.length_a   1.000
_cell.length_b   1.000
_cell.length_c   1.000
_cell.angle_alpha   90.00
_cell.angle_beta   90.00
_cell.angle_gamma   90.00
#
_symmetry.space_group_name_H-M   'P 1'
#
loop_
_entity.id
_entity.type
_entity.pdbx_description
1 polymer ?
#
loop_
_entity_poly.entity_id
_entity_poly.type
_entity_poly.pdbx_seq_one_letter_code
_entity_poly.pdbx_strand_id
1 'polypeptide(L)'
;MLAYESVDQLLGESDVKRFLHVVILNAIRDKATQLEVRFGEEGGLLYYRVDGRDWELSAPPDEVYPLIKEAVREASVLVSPERPELTVIAGIPGARYEPLEAGWLTYQIGGRWIDLAVRIDPREPYGFIRFDIDDATEFADDAAEALADYAARLGEDE
;
A
#
# COMPACT_ATOMS: atom_id res chain seq x y z
N MET A 1 -0.56 5.50 -11.13
CA MET A 1 0.80 4.91 -11.15
C MET A 1 1.63 5.63 -10.10
N LEU A 2 2.55 4.92 -9.45
CA LEU A 2 3.61 5.50 -8.62
C LEU A 2 4.97 5.16 -9.25
N ALA A 3 5.94 6.07 -9.15
CA ALA A 3 7.28 5.85 -9.68
C ALA A 3 8.31 6.39 -8.68
N TYR A 4 9.24 5.53 -8.28
CA TYR A 4 10.45 5.97 -7.58
C TYR A 4 11.53 6.26 -8.62
N GLU A 5 11.88 7.54 -8.76
CA GLU A 5 12.92 8.01 -9.69
C GLU A 5 14.20 8.42 -8.97
N SER A 6 14.07 9.02 -7.79
CA SER A 6 15.18 9.48 -6.96
C SER A 6 14.69 9.82 -5.54
N VAL A 7 15.63 9.94 -4.60
CA VAL A 7 15.35 10.43 -3.25
C VAL A 7 14.77 11.84 -3.26
N ASP A 8 15.27 12.75 -4.12
CA ASP A 8 14.76 14.13 -4.19
C ASP A 8 13.31 14.17 -4.70
N GLN A 9 12.95 13.31 -5.64
CA GLN A 9 11.55 13.16 -6.07
C GLN A 9 10.68 12.68 -4.91
N LEU A 10 11.11 11.63 -4.20
CA LEU A 10 10.38 11.08 -3.06
C LEU A 10 10.18 12.11 -1.92
N LEU A 11 11.19 12.93 -1.64
CA LEU A 11 11.12 14.02 -0.66
C LEU A 11 10.25 15.20 -1.11
N GLY A 12 10.03 15.35 -2.43
CA GLY A 12 9.12 16.34 -2.99
C GLY A 12 7.64 15.92 -2.98
N GLU A 13 7.35 14.64 -2.77
CA GLU A 13 5.97 14.12 -2.71
C GLU A 13 5.24 14.55 -1.43
N SER A 14 3.90 14.56 -1.50
CA SER A 14 3.05 14.72 -0.31
C SER A 14 3.28 13.59 0.70
N ASP A 15 3.03 13.84 1.98
CA ASP A 15 3.29 12.89 3.06
C ASP A 15 2.60 11.53 2.84
N VAL A 16 1.35 11.54 2.35
CA VAL A 16 0.62 10.30 2.05
C VAL A 16 1.21 9.53 0.87
N LYS A 17 1.67 10.21 -0.19
CA LYS A 17 2.32 9.55 -1.32
C LYS A 17 3.67 8.99 -0.91
N ARG A 18 4.45 9.76 -0.17
CA ARG A 18 5.74 9.33 0.39
C ARG A 18 5.57 8.12 1.30
N PHE A 19 4.56 8.14 2.17
CA PHE A 19 4.18 6.99 2.98
C PHE A 19 3.89 5.76 2.11
N LEU A 20 3.06 5.89 1.06
CA LEU A 20 2.75 4.80 0.13
C LEU A 20 4.01 4.24 -0.55
N HIS A 21 4.91 5.10 -1.03
CA HIS A 21 6.20 4.66 -1.57
C HIS A 21 6.98 3.84 -0.53
N VAL A 22 7.15 4.35 0.68
CA VAL A 22 7.95 3.70 1.72
C VAL A 22 7.36 2.35 2.12
N VAL A 23 6.04 2.23 2.30
CA VAL A 23 5.42 0.95 2.69
C VAL A 23 5.45 -0.08 1.56
N ILE A 24 5.27 0.34 0.30
CA ILE A 24 5.39 -0.54 -0.86
C ILE A 24 6.84 -1.03 -1.00
N LEU A 25 7.82 -0.14 -0.90
CA LEU A 25 9.23 -0.50 -0.98
C LEU A 25 9.64 -1.45 0.13
N ASN A 26 9.21 -1.21 1.38
CA ASN A 26 9.50 -2.13 2.48
C ASN A 26 8.88 -3.51 2.22
N ALA A 27 7.63 -3.57 1.75
CA ALA A 27 6.97 -4.82 1.41
C ALA A 27 7.72 -5.57 0.30
N ILE A 28 8.19 -4.88 -0.74
CA ILE A 28 8.97 -5.48 -1.83
C ILE A 28 10.35 -5.96 -1.34
N ARG A 29 11.09 -5.13 -0.60
CA ARG A 29 12.39 -5.47 -0.01
C ARG A 29 12.30 -6.77 0.78
N ASP A 30 11.26 -6.89 1.59
CA ASP A 30 11.05 -8.03 2.47
C ASP A 30 10.34 -9.21 1.79
N LYS A 31 10.13 -9.12 0.47
CA LYS A 31 9.53 -10.17 -0.38
C LYS A 31 8.13 -10.56 0.09
N ALA A 32 7.38 -9.58 0.57
CA ALA A 32 6.01 -9.80 0.99
C ALA A 32 5.14 -10.18 -0.20
N THR A 33 4.20 -11.10 0.01
CA THR A 33 3.17 -11.47 -0.97
C THR A 33 1.93 -10.60 -0.84
N GLN A 34 1.80 -9.88 0.28
CA GLN A 34 0.64 -9.05 0.59
C GLN A 34 1.06 -7.86 1.46
N LEU A 35 0.49 -6.69 1.20
CA LEU A 35 0.50 -5.50 2.07
C LEU A 35 -0.96 -5.13 2.35
N GLU A 36 -1.31 -4.85 3.59
CA GLU A 36 -2.69 -4.55 4.00
C GLU A 36 -2.72 -3.39 4.98
N VAL A 37 -3.57 -2.39 4.70
CA VAL A 37 -3.93 -1.33 5.63
C VAL A 37 -5.34 -1.62 6.10
N ARG A 38 -5.56 -1.81 7.40
CA ARG A 38 -6.89 -1.95 8.00
C ARG A 38 -7.31 -0.65 8.65
N PHE A 39 -8.58 -0.30 8.48
CA PHE A 39 -9.18 0.92 9.00
C PHE A 39 -10.16 0.57 10.11
N GLY A 40 -10.07 1.28 11.22
CA GLY A 40 -10.91 1.11 12.40
C GLY A 40 -11.02 2.39 13.23
N GLU A 41 -11.81 2.34 14.30
CA GLU A 41 -12.05 3.48 15.20
C GLU A 41 -10.82 3.88 16.01
N GLU A 42 -9.94 2.92 16.33
CA GLU A 42 -8.73 3.14 17.15
C GLU A 42 -7.50 3.52 16.30
N GLY A 43 -7.69 3.74 15.00
CA GLY A 43 -6.63 4.07 14.05
C GLY A 43 -6.36 2.97 13.02
N GLY A 44 -5.35 3.22 12.18
CA GLY A 44 -4.96 2.30 11.12
C GLY A 44 -3.98 1.24 11.59
N LEU A 45 -4.18 0.01 11.14
CA LEU A 45 -3.20 -1.06 11.33
C LEU A 45 -2.56 -1.42 9.99
N LEU A 46 -1.24 -1.52 9.97
CA LEU A 46 -0.47 -1.84 8.77
C LEU A 46 0.15 -3.24 8.91
N TYR A 47 -0.04 -4.08 7.89
CA TYR A 47 0.49 -5.43 7.86
C TYR A 47 1.11 -5.76 6.52
N TYR A 48 2.05 -6.69 6.54
CA TYR A 48 2.59 -7.34 5.36
C TYR A 48 2.79 -8.82 5.64
N ARG A 49 2.60 -9.65 4.61
CA ARG A 49 2.72 -11.11 4.70
C ARG A 49 3.99 -11.58 4.03
N VAL A 50 4.87 -12.20 4.80
CA VAL A 50 6.13 -12.79 4.31
C VAL A 50 6.10 -14.28 4.68
N ASP A 51 6.38 -15.15 3.70
CA ASP A 51 6.37 -16.61 3.88
C ASP A 51 5.10 -17.16 4.55
N GLY A 52 3.94 -16.59 4.20
CA GLY A 52 2.63 -17.00 4.73
C GLY A 52 2.34 -16.52 6.16
N ARG A 53 3.20 -15.70 6.76
CA ARG A 53 3.01 -15.11 8.09
C ARG A 53 2.75 -13.62 8.02
N ASP A 54 1.73 -13.17 8.74
CA ASP A 54 1.43 -11.75 8.90
C ASP A 54 2.36 -11.11 9.93
N TRP A 55 2.92 -9.97 9.56
CA TRP A 55 3.74 -9.11 10.41
C TRP A 55 3.09 -7.75 10.52
N GLU A 56 2.89 -7.29 11.76
CA GLU A 56 2.37 -5.96 12.05
C GLU A 56 3.52 -4.94 11.96
N LEU A 57 3.26 -3.84 11.27
CA LEU A 57 4.17 -2.70 11.11
C LEU A 57 3.71 -1.53 11.97
N SER A 58 4.57 -0.52 12.08
CA SER A 58 4.19 0.75 12.70
C SER A 58 2.91 1.29 12.03
N ALA A 59 1.97 1.74 12.87
CA ALA A 59 0.73 2.33 12.41
C ALA A 59 0.99 3.54 11.50
N PRO A 60 0.13 3.81 10.50
CA PRO A 60 0.22 5.03 9.72
C PRO A 60 0.10 6.27 10.63
N PRO A 61 0.84 7.36 10.34
CA PRO A 61 0.67 8.62 11.07
C PRO A 61 -0.77 9.16 10.99
N ASP A 62 -1.24 9.82 12.04
CA ASP A 62 -2.62 10.30 12.17
C ASP A 62 -3.03 11.27 11.03
N GLU A 63 -2.09 12.09 10.57
CA GLU A 63 -2.29 13.01 9.45
C GLU A 63 -2.33 12.32 8.08
N VAL A 64 -1.67 11.16 7.95
CA VAL A 64 -1.60 10.38 6.70
C VAL A 64 -2.79 9.42 6.60
N TYR A 65 -3.13 8.76 7.72
CA TYR A 65 -4.16 7.73 7.80
C TYR A 65 -5.48 8.06 7.07
N PRO A 66 -6.13 9.21 7.26
CA PRO A 66 -7.40 9.53 6.61
C PRO A 66 -7.27 9.72 5.09
N LEU A 67 -6.07 9.92 4.57
CA LEU A 67 -5.81 10.22 3.16
C LEU A 67 -5.45 8.97 2.33
N ILE A 68 -5.15 7.84 2.98
CA ILE A 68 -4.58 6.66 2.31
C ILE A 68 -5.53 6.12 1.23
N LYS A 69 -6.83 5.95 1.53
CA LYS A 69 -7.79 5.40 0.55
C LYS A 69 -7.89 6.27 -0.70
N GLU A 70 -7.99 7.59 -0.54
CA GLU A 70 -8.04 8.52 -1.66
C GLU A 70 -6.76 8.47 -2.49
N ALA A 71 -5.59 8.53 -1.83
CA ALA A 71 -4.30 8.45 -2.52
C ALA A 71 -4.13 7.13 -3.29
N VAL A 72 -4.59 6.00 -2.74
CA VAL A 72 -4.56 4.71 -3.44
C VAL A 72 -5.53 4.69 -4.62
N ARG A 73 -6.73 5.26 -4.49
CA ARG A 73 -7.69 5.39 -5.61
C ARG A 73 -7.10 6.23 -6.74
N GLU A 74 -6.43 7.34 -6.43
CA GLU A 74 -5.76 8.20 -7.42
C GLU A 74 -4.58 7.49 -8.10
N ALA A 75 -3.81 6.72 -7.32
CA ALA A 75 -2.64 6.01 -7.82
C ALA A 75 -2.99 4.73 -8.61
N SER A 76 -4.19 4.18 -8.44
CA SER A 76 -4.59 2.90 -9.03
C SER A 76 -5.49 3.08 -10.24
N VAL A 77 -5.42 2.14 -11.17
CA VAL A 77 -6.45 1.97 -12.20
C VAL A 77 -7.50 1.01 -11.64
N LEU A 78 -8.61 1.57 -11.17
CA LEU A 78 -9.70 0.80 -10.58
C LEU A 78 -10.69 0.34 -11.65
N VAL A 79 -11.09 -0.91 -11.55
CA VAL A 79 -12.15 -1.52 -12.34
C VAL A 79 -13.32 -1.88 -11.42
N SER A 80 -14.53 -1.48 -11.81
CA SER A 80 -15.72 -1.99 -11.13
C SER A 80 -15.93 -3.43 -11.59
N PRO A 81 -15.89 -4.43 -10.69
CA PRO A 81 -16.05 -5.80 -11.10
C PRO A 81 -17.46 -6.01 -11.68
N GLU A 82 -17.57 -6.55 -12.91
CA GLU A 82 -18.85 -6.82 -13.57
C GLU A 82 -19.76 -7.76 -12.77
N ARG A 83 -19.17 -8.55 -11.88
CA ARG A 83 -19.86 -9.35 -10.87
C ARG A 83 -19.23 -9.08 -9.50
N PRO A 84 -20.02 -8.67 -8.49
CA PRO A 84 -19.49 -8.45 -7.15
C PRO A 84 -18.84 -9.72 -6.63
N GLU A 85 -17.63 -9.60 -6.08
CA GLU A 85 -16.95 -10.69 -5.40
C GLU A 85 -17.82 -11.11 -4.21
N LEU A 86 -18.44 -12.29 -4.27
CA LEU A 86 -19.38 -12.79 -3.25
C LEU A 86 -18.71 -13.14 -1.91
N THR A 87 -17.42 -12.82 -1.75
CA THR A 87 -16.71 -12.91 -0.49
C THR A 87 -17.35 -11.93 0.50
N VAL A 88 -18.27 -12.43 1.32
CA VAL A 88 -18.85 -11.67 2.43
C VAL A 88 -17.79 -11.54 3.51
N ILE A 89 -17.13 -10.39 3.55
CA ILE A 89 -16.28 -10.01 4.67
C ILE A 89 -17.24 -9.62 5.80
N ALA A 90 -17.26 -10.42 6.88
CA ALA A 90 -18.11 -10.19 8.03
C ALA A 90 -17.87 -8.77 8.56
N GLY A 91 -18.83 -7.87 8.27
CA GLY A 91 -18.82 -6.51 8.77
C GLY A 91 -19.37 -6.43 10.19
N ILE A 92 -19.38 -5.21 10.72
CA ILE A 92 -20.04 -4.85 11.96
C ILE A 92 -21.54 -5.22 11.90
N PRO A 93 -22.19 -5.59 13.02
CA PRO A 93 -23.62 -5.90 13.04
C PRO A 93 -24.45 -4.77 12.43
N GLY A 94 -25.22 -5.09 11.37
CA GLY A 94 -26.07 -4.12 10.67
C GLY A 94 -25.45 -3.44 9.45
N ALA A 95 -24.16 -3.68 9.16
CA ALA A 95 -23.52 -3.17 7.95
C ALA A 95 -24.14 -3.75 6.68
N ARG A 96 -24.35 -2.89 5.66
CA ARG A 96 -24.72 -3.34 4.31
C ARG A 96 -23.46 -3.88 3.61
N TYR A 97 -23.64 -4.88 2.75
CA TYR A 97 -22.58 -5.30 1.85
C TYR A 97 -22.34 -4.18 0.83
N GLU A 98 -21.08 -3.78 0.69
CA GLU A 98 -20.61 -2.91 -0.38
C GLU A 98 -19.56 -3.67 -1.18
N PRO A 99 -19.66 -3.70 -2.53
CA PRO A 99 -18.71 -4.41 -3.36
C PRO A 99 -17.33 -3.78 -3.24
N LEU A 100 -16.29 -4.61 -3.17
CA LEU A 100 -14.90 -4.13 -3.18
C LEU A 100 -14.60 -3.40 -4.49
N GLU A 101 -13.89 -2.27 -4.39
CA GLU A 101 -13.21 -1.70 -5.53
C GLU A 101 -11.95 -2.55 -5.78
N ALA A 102 -11.72 -2.98 -7.02
CA ALA A 102 -10.57 -3.80 -7.37
C ALA A 102 -9.82 -3.18 -8.55
N GLY A 103 -8.52 -3.42 -8.67
CA GLY A 103 -7.73 -2.86 -9.76
C GLY A 103 -6.26 -3.15 -9.63
N TRP A 104 -5.45 -2.28 -10.22
CA TRP A 104 -3.99 -2.42 -10.23
C TRP A 104 -3.33 -1.08 -9.95
N LEU A 105 -2.28 -1.11 -9.15
CA LEU A 105 -1.33 -0.02 -8.98
C LEU A 105 -0.02 -0.45 -9.60
N THR A 106 0.34 0.15 -10.74
CA THR A 106 1.67 -0.02 -11.33
C THR A 106 2.66 0.84 -10.55
N TYR A 107 3.71 0.19 -10.03
CA TYR A 107 4.83 0.81 -9.34
C TYR A 107 6.10 0.68 -10.19
N GLN A 108 6.79 1.79 -10.42
CA GLN A 108 8.06 1.81 -11.14
C GLN A 108 9.23 2.00 -10.19
N ILE A 109 10.27 1.18 -10.34
CA ILE A 109 11.55 1.30 -9.63
C ILE A 109 12.69 0.78 -10.51
N GLY A 110 13.84 1.46 -10.52
CA GLY A 110 15.01 1.03 -11.30
C GLY A 110 14.75 0.92 -12.81
N GLY A 111 13.79 1.67 -13.34
CA GLY A 111 13.36 1.58 -14.75
C GLY A 111 12.52 0.34 -15.09
N ARG A 112 12.12 -0.45 -14.08
CA ARG A 112 11.28 -1.64 -14.19
C ARG A 112 9.92 -1.40 -13.54
N TRP A 113 8.91 -2.17 -13.93
CA TRP A 113 7.54 -2.03 -13.43
C TRP A 113 7.08 -3.30 -12.72
N ILE A 114 6.40 -3.12 -11.59
CA ILE A 114 5.67 -4.16 -10.87
C ILE A 114 4.21 -3.73 -10.74
N ASP A 115 3.29 -4.61 -11.11
CA ASP A 115 1.86 -4.37 -10.94
C ASP A 115 1.39 -4.99 -9.62
N LEU A 116 0.79 -4.17 -8.75
CA LEU A 116 0.21 -4.60 -7.49
C LEU A 116 -1.30 -4.74 -7.67
N ALA A 117 -1.88 -5.91 -7.43
CA ALA A 117 -3.33 -6.05 -7.44
C ALA A 117 -3.91 -5.37 -6.21
N VAL A 118 -4.79 -4.39 -6.40
CA VAL A 118 -5.37 -3.57 -5.33
C VAL A 118 -6.81 -3.99 -5.08
N ARG A 119 -7.19 -4.14 -3.80
CA ARG A 119 -8.57 -4.23 -3.36
C ARG A 119 -8.84 -3.21 -2.26
N ILE A 120 -9.89 -2.42 -2.41
CA ILE A 120 -10.30 -1.39 -1.45
C ILE A 120 -11.71 -1.71 -0.98
N ASP A 121 -11.87 -1.78 0.34
CA ASP A 121 -13.17 -1.77 0.99
C ASP A 121 -13.70 -0.32 1.03
N PRO A 122 -14.81 -0.02 0.33
CA PRO A 122 -15.30 1.35 0.20
C PRO A 122 -15.94 1.90 1.48
N ARG A 123 -16.25 1.03 2.47
CA ARG A 123 -16.90 1.44 3.72
C ARG A 123 -16.02 2.42 4.46
N GLU A 124 -16.59 3.42 5.11
CA GLU A 124 -15.85 4.39 5.94
C GLU A 124 -16.50 4.48 7.33
N PRO A 125 -15.74 4.71 8.42
CA PRO A 125 -14.28 4.78 8.52
C PRO A 125 -13.59 3.40 8.65
N TYR A 126 -14.29 2.31 8.36
CA TYR A 126 -13.80 0.94 8.56
C TYR A 126 -13.24 0.33 7.26
N GLY A 127 -12.85 -0.94 7.29
CA GLY A 127 -12.49 -1.71 6.10
C GLY A 127 -10.99 -1.87 5.92
N PHE A 128 -10.54 -2.05 4.70
CA PHE A 128 -9.13 -2.29 4.39
C PHE A 128 -8.77 -1.86 2.97
N ILE A 129 -7.46 -1.69 2.74
CA ILE A 129 -6.84 -1.72 1.43
C ILE A 129 -5.87 -2.89 1.43
N ARG A 130 -5.91 -3.72 0.40
CA ARG A 130 -4.96 -4.82 0.20
C ARG A 130 -4.25 -4.64 -1.13
N PHE A 131 -2.93 -4.83 -1.10
CA PHE A 131 -2.06 -4.98 -2.26
C PHE A 131 -1.55 -6.41 -2.27
N ASP A 132 -1.84 -7.17 -3.33
CA ASP A 132 -1.16 -8.45 -3.59
C ASP A 132 0.08 -8.18 -4.44
N ILE A 133 1.18 -8.85 -4.10
CA ILE A 133 2.50 -8.62 -4.69
C ILE A 133 3.04 -9.98 -5.18
N ASP A 134 2.94 -10.25 -6.47
CA ASP A 134 3.30 -11.56 -7.03
C ASP A 134 4.82 -11.70 -7.27
N ASP A 135 5.49 -10.63 -7.69
CA ASP A 135 6.89 -10.66 -8.17
C ASP A 135 7.89 -9.95 -7.26
N ALA A 136 7.57 -9.78 -5.96
CA ALA A 136 8.39 -9.01 -5.01
C ALA A 136 9.89 -9.41 -5.00
N THR A 137 10.17 -10.71 -5.17
CA THR A 137 11.55 -11.24 -5.14
C THR A 137 12.44 -10.64 -6.24
N GLU A 138 11.89 -10.33 -7.41
CA GLU A 138 12.68 -9.80 -8.53
C GLU A 138 13.08 -8.33 -8.35
N PHE A 139 12.43 -7.62 -7.43
CA PHE A 139 12.58 -6.18 -7.19
C PHE A 139 13.16 -5.88 -5.80
N ALA A 140 13.43 -6.91 -4.99
CA ALA A 140 13.84 -6.76 -3.59
C ALA A 140 15.14 -5.96 -3.45
N ASP A 141 16.13 -6.19 -4.32
CA ASP A 141 17.42 -5.49 -4.30
C ASP A 141 17.24 -4.02 -4.70
N ASP A 142 16.48 -3.74 -5.77
CA ASP A 142 16.18 -2.37 -6.21
C ASP A 142 15.46 -1.59 -5.09
N ALA A 143 14.49 -2.23 -4.41
CA ALA A 143 13.77 -1.63 -3.30
C ALA A 143 14.65 -1.41 -2.05
N ALA A 144 15.59 -2.32 -1.77
CA ALA A 144 16.55 -2.18 -0.69
C ALA A 144 17.47 -0.97 -0.92
N GLU A 145 17.96 -0.79 -2.15
CA GLU A 145 18.80 0.33 -2.54
C GLU A 145 18.04 1.66 -2.40
N ALA A 146 16.82 1.75 -2.95
CA ALA A 146 15.98 2.94 -2.84
C ALA A 146 15.69 3.36 -1.40
N LEU A 147 15.43 2.39 -0.51
CA LEU A 147 15.21 2.64 0.92
C LEU A 147 16.48 3.06 1.64
N ALA A 148 17.63 2.47 1.29
CA ALA A 148 18.92 2.82 1.87
C ALA A 148 19.31 4.27 1.52
N ASP A 149 19.14 4.66 0.25
CA ASP A 149 19.41 6.02 -0.22
C ASP A 149 18.49 7.03 0.47
N TYR A 150 17.20 6.70 0.61
CA TYR A 150 16.24 7.55 1.33
C TYR A 150 16.60 7.71 2.81
N ALA A 151 16.96 6.61 3.48
CA ALA A 151 17.36 6.64 4.89
C ALA A 151 18.66 7.43 5.11
N ALA A 152 19.64 7.30 4.20
CA ALA A 152 20.88 8.05 4.25
C ALA A 152 20.62 9.55 4.17
N ARG A 153 19.75 10.00 3.25
CA ARG A 153 19.41 11.42 3.13
C ARG A 153 18.67 11.95 4.36
N LEU A 154 17.75 11.18 4.95
CA LEU A 154 17.09 11.60 6.20
C LEU A 154 18.07 11.79 7.36
N GLY A 155 19.15 11.00 7.41
CA GLY A 155 20.19 11.12 8.43
C GLY A 155 21.20 12.25 8.18
N GLU A 156 21.22 12.86 6.99
CA GLU A 156 22.04 14.05 6.69
C GLU A 156 21.38 15.36 7.15
N ASP A 157 20.05 15.34 7.35
CA ASP A 157 19.24 16.48 7.77
C ASP A 157 19.06 16.56 9.32
N GLU A 158 19.63 15.63 10.09
CA GLU A 158 19.70 15.62 11.57
C GLU A 158 21.05 16.13 12.12
#